data_AF-A0A327NHK0-F1
#
_entry.id   AF-A0A327NHK0-F1
#
_cell.length_a   1.000
_cell.length_b   1.000
_cell.length_c   1.000
_cell.angle_alpha   90.00
_cell.angle_beta   90.00
_cell.angle_gamma   90.00
#
_symmetry.space_group_name_H-M   'P 1'
#
loop_
_entity.id
_entity.type
_entity.pdbx_description
1 polymer ?
#
loop_
_entity_poly.entity_id
_entity_poly.type
_entity_poly.pdbx_seq_one_letter_code
_entity_poly.pdbx_strand_id
1 'polypeptide(L)'
;MNIRSAPFFLNQFLALDQQNFLSVSAGYFYNNQYGVQAQYRWANLTKPLSIGLESSLTGYYYFPTSGVYYEPMKNVMIVGDVAYRLNRRDITLKLSGGQFLYGDRGARLDFIRQFSSVDIGLYATKTTRGSTAGFNFAIPIPPGRIVQGQRVRLRTSEEFRWEYTYNGSGANVGYRIKAGNQLDALLRQYHLGYLSHQLRE
;
A
#
# COMPACT_ATOMS: atom_id res chain seq x y z
N MET A 1 -14.97 -27.29 8.94
CA MET A 1 -13.59 -26.78 9.17
C MET A 1 -13.27 -25.81 8.04
N ASN A 2 -13.15 -24.50 8.31
CA ASN A 2 -12.83 -23.52 7.25
C ASN A 2 -11.33 -23.53 7.00
N ILE A 3 -10.91 -24.16 5.91
CA ILE A 3 -9.52 -24.12 5.46
C ILE A 3 -9.28 -22.72 4.89
N ARG A 4 -8.42 -21.94 5.56
CA ARG A 4 -7.94 -20.65 5.05
C ARG A 4 -6.62 -20.89 4.33
N SER A 5 -6.62 -20.76 3.02
CA SER A 5 -5.38 -20.76 2.24
C SER A 5 -4.56 -19.52 2.57
N ALA A 6 -3.25 -19.70 2.71
CA ALA A 6 -2.33 -18.57 2.77
C ALA A 6 -2.43 -17.77 1.46
N PRO A 7 -2.29 -16.43 1.51
CA PRO A 7 -2.31 -15.62 0.30
C PRO A 7 -1.10 -15.98 -0.57
N PHE A 8 -1.34 -16.11 -1.87
CA PHE A 8 -0.33 -16.36 -2.89
C PHE A 8 -0.59 -15.41 -4.05
N PHE A 9 0.30 -14.45 -4.24
CA PHE A 9 0.19 -13.47 -5.31
C PHE A 9 1.55 -13.22 -5.96
N LEU A 10 1.52 -13.00 -7.26
CA LEU A 10 2.66 -12.53 -8.02
C LEU A 10 2.58 -11.01 -8.11
N ASN A 11 3.67 -10.31 -7.80
CA ASN A 11 3.81 -8.88 -8.02
C ASN A 11 4.93 -8.62 -9.02
N GLN A 12 4.62 -7.87 -10.07
CA GLN A 12 5.58 -7.40 -11.06
C GLN A 12 5.67 -5.87 -10.97
N PHE A 13 6.85 -5.38 -10.60
CA PHE A 13 7.18 -3.96 -10.62
C PHE A 13 7.92 -3.60 -11.92
N LEU A 14 7.53 -2.49 -12.52
CA LEU A 14 8.08 -1.95 -13.75
C LEU A 14 8.36 -0.45 -13.56
N ALA A 15 9.62 -0.05 -13.66
CA ALA A 15 9.97 1.35 -13.84
C ALA A 15 9.95 1.65 -15.34
N LEU A 16 8.92 2.34 -15.80
CA LEU A 16 8.76 2.71 -17.21
C LEU A 16 9.79 3.78 -17.59
N ASP A 17 9.88 4.81 -16.75
CA ASP A 17 10.85 5.91 -16.86
C ASP A 17 11.40 6.25 -15.47
N GLN A 18 12.28 7.26 -15.39
CA GLN A 18 12.77 7.81 -14.10
C GLN A 18 11.66 8.40 -13.22
N GLN A 19 10.47 8.64 -13.77
CA GLN A 19 9.35 9.30 -13.09
C GLN A 19 8.07 8.44 -13.07
N ASN A 20 7.97 7.42 -13.92
CA ASN A 20 6.77 6.62 -14.12
C ASN A 20 7.01 5.21 -13.61
N PHE A 21 6.22 4.80 -12.61
CA PHE A 21 6.33 3.49 -12.00
C PHE A 21 4.99 2.77 -12.06
N LEU A 22 5.03 1.49 -12.41
CA LEU A 22 3.88 0.63 -12.51
C LEU A 22 4.14 -0.64 -11.69
N SER A 23 3.12 -1.10 -10.97
CA SER A 23 3.14 -2.35 -10.21
C SER A 23 1.85 -3.08 -10.49
N VAL A 24 1.97 -4.31 -10.96
CA VAL A 24 0.83 -5.18 -11.25
C VAL A 24 0.93 -6.40 -10.35
N SER A 25 -0.12 -6.67 -9.60
CA SER A 25 -0.23 -7.83 -8.71
C SER A 25 -1.41 -8.69 -9.14
N ALA A 26 -1.24 -10.01 -9.18
CA ALA A 26 -2.32 -10.94 -9.45
C ALA A 26 -2.21 -12.19 -8.57
N GLY A 27 -3.34 -12.67 -8.07
CA GLY A 27 -3.41 -13.92 -7.31
C GLY A 27 -4.45 -13.89 -6.18
N TYR A 28 -4.16 -14.66 -5.14
CA TYR A 28 -4.95 -14.78 -3.92
C TYR A 28 -4.40 -13.82 -2.87
N PHE A 29 -5.17 -12.79 -2.56
CA PHE A 29 -4.87 -11.79 -1.55
C PHE A 29 -5.44 -12.18 -0.18
N TYR A 30 -5.05 -11.42 0.84
CA TYR A 30 -5.62 -11.53 2.18
C TYR A 30 -7.15 -11.33 2.15
N ASN A 31 -7.85 -11.83 3.18
CA ASN A 31 -9.32 -11.80 3.30
C ASN A 31 -10.08 -12.60 2.23
N ASN A 32 -9.50 -13.70 1.76
CA ASN A 32 -10.12 -14.62 0.81
C ASN A 32 -10.61 -13.93 -0.48
N GLN A 33 -9.85 -12.93 -0.92
CA GLN A 33 -10.09 -12.25 -2.19
C GLN A 33 -9.10 -12.76 -3.22
N TYR A 34 -9.58 -13.04 -4.42
CA TYR A 34 -8.72 -13.33 -5.57
C TYR A 34 -8.94 -12.25 -6.63
N GLY A 35 -7.91 -11.91 -7.38
CA GLY A 35 -8.05 -10.93 -8.45
C GLY A 35 -6.75 -10.33 -8.93
N VAL A 36 -6.86 -9.10 -9.44
CA VAL A 36 -5.76 -8.33 -10.00
C VAL A 36 -5.79 -6.92 -9.42
N GLN A 37 -4.62 -6.38 -9.12
CA GLN A 37 -4.42 -5.01 -8.69
C GLN A 37 -3.34 -4.38 -9.56
N ALA A 38 -3.62 -3.18 -10.07
CA ALA A 38 -2.65 -2.35 -10.76
C ALA A 38 -2.46 -1.05 -9.98
N GLN A 39 -1.21 -0.66 -9.80
CA GLN A 39 -0.81 0.58 -9.16
C GLN A 39 0.11 1.32 -10.10
N TYR A 40 -0.26 2.53 -10.44
CA TYR A 40 0.55 3.46 -11.20
C TYR A 40 0.96 4.61 -10.29
N ARG A 41 2.21 5.05 -10.36
CA ARG A 41 2.68 6.23 -9.66
C ARG A 41 3.61 7.04 -10.54
N TRP A 42 3.25 8.30 -10.72
CA TRP A 42 4.17 9.32 -11.19
C TRP A 42 4.86 9.93 -9.97
N ALA A 43 6.16 9.71 -9.82
CA ALA A 43 6.97 10.24 -8.73
C ALA A 43 8.31 10.70 -9.28
N ASN A 44 8.58 12.00 -9.16
CA ASN A 44 9.88 12.53 -9.53
C ASN A 44 10.81 12.45 -8.30
N LEU A 45 11.91 11.71 -8.41
CA LEU A 45 12.86 11.48 -7.30
C LEU A 45 13.54 12.76 -6.79
N THR A 46 13.44 13.86 -7.53
CA THR A 46 14.01 15.18 -7.19
C THR A 46 12.96 16.17 -6.71
N LYS A 47 11.68 15.98 -7.08
CA LYS A 47 10.60 16.91 -6.72
C LYS A 47 9.77 16.36 -5.55
N PRO A 48 9.18 17.22 -4.72
CA PRO A 48 8.39 16.81 -3.57
C PRO A 48 7.01 16.21 -3.94
N LEU A 49 6.56 16.35 -5.19
CA LEU A 49 5.23 15.94 -5.62
C LEU A 49 5.24 14.52 -6.22
N SER A 50 4.28 13.71 -5.82
CA SER A 50 3.96 12.43 -6.46
C SER A 50 2.45 12.25 -6.61
N ILE A 51 2.04 11.57 -7.67
CA ILE A 51 0.64 11.30 -8.00
C ILE A 51 0.52 9.80 -8.24
N GLY A 52 -0.45 9.17 -7.58
CA GLY A 52 -0.76 7.76 -7.68
C GLY A 52 -2.15 7.50 -8.24
N LEU A 53 -2.28 6.38 -8.92
CA LEU A 53 -3.56 5.79 -9.27
C LEU A 53 -3.50 4.30 -8.94
N GLU A 54 -4.48 3.83 -8.19
CA GLU A 54 -4.62 2.43 -7.81
C GLU A 54 -5.96 1.91 -8.31
N SER A 55 -5.93 0.80 -9.03
CA SER A 55 -7.12 0.08 -9.47
C SER A 55 -7.02 -1.39 -9.09
N SER A 56 -8.13 -1.98 -8.67
CA SER A 56 -8.20 -3.42 -8.43
C SER A 56 -9.54 -4.01 -8.81
N LEU A 57 -9.49 -5.25 -9.27
CA LEU A 57 -10.63 -6.07 -9.61
C LEU A 57 -10.52 -7.37 -8.81
N THR A 58 -11.46 -7.60 -7.90
CA THR A 58 -11.45 -8.77 -7.00
C THR A 58 -12.80 -9.48 -6.93
N GLY A 59 -12.74 -10.78 -6.61
CA GLY A 59 -13.87 -11.64 -6.26
C GLY A 59 -13.59 -12.39 -4.95
N TYR A 60 -14.65 -12.86 -4.29
CA TYR A 60 -14.51 -13.70 -3.10
C TYR A 60 -14.35 -15.17 -3.48
N TYR A 61 -13.48 -15.87 -2.75
CA TYR A 61 -13.41 -17.32 -2.80
C TYR A 61 -13.64 -17.89 -1.40
N TYR A 62 -14.35 -19.00 -1.28
CA TYR A 62 -14.36 -19.75 -0.03
C TYR A 62 -14.43 -21.25 -0.31
N PHE A 63 -13.80 -22.03 0.57
CA PHE A 63 -13.75 -23.49 0.50
C PHE A 63 -14.75 -24.08 1.51
N PRO A 64 -15.99 -24.39 1.11
CA PRO A 64 -16.89 -25.20 1.92
C PRO A 64 -16.45 -26.67 1.94
N THR A 65 -16.94 -27.44 2.93
CA THR A 65 -16.61 -28.86 3.15
C THR A 65 -16.92 -29.79 1.95
N SER A 66 -17.64 -29.32 0.93
CA SER A 66 -18.09 -30.12 -0.23
C SER A 66 -17.96 -29.39 -1.59
N GLY A 67 -16.90 -28.59 -1.80
CA GLY A 67 -16.62 -27.99 -3.11
C GLY A 67 -15.78 -26.73 -3.05
N VAL A 68 -15.67 -26.01 -4.18
CA VAL A 68 -15.05 -24.68 -4.24
C VAL A 68 -16.07 -23.67 -4.72
N TYR A 69 -16.31 -22.62 -3.93
CA TYR A 69 -17.20 -21.54 -4.30
C TYR A 69 -16.39 -20.31 -4.72
N TYR A 70 -16.71 -19.81 -5.92
CA TYR A 70 -16.11 -18.62 -6.50
C TYR A 70 -17.22 -17.62 -6.83
N GLU A 71 -17.12 -16.42 -6.29
CA GLU A 71 -17.97 -15.32 -6.75
C GLU A 71 -17.37 -14.64 -7.98
N PRO A 72 -18.19 -14.24 -8.97
CA PRO A 72 -17.70 -13.46 -10.10
C PRO A 72 -17.02 -12.18 -9.61
N MET A 73 -15.90 -11.81 -10.25
CA MET A 73 -15.13 -10.61 -9.93
C MET A 73 -15.97 -9.34 -10.16
N LYS A 74 -16.61 -8.83 -9.09
CA LYS A 74 -17.49 -7.65 -9.13
C LYS A 74 -16.97 -6.50 -8.27
N ASN A 75 -16.00 -6.75 -7.40
CA ASN A 75 -15.47 -5.72 -6.52
C ASN A 75 -14.39 -4.92 -7.24
N VAL A 76 -14.78 -3.74 -7.74
CA VAL A 76 -13.90 -2.77 -8.37
C VAL A 76 -13.53 -1.67 -7.37
N MET A 77 -12.23 -1.46 -7.19
CA MET A 77 -11.67 -0.34 -6.44
C MET A 77 -10.88 0.53 -7.40
N ILE A 78 -11.08 1.84 -7.34
CA ILE A 78 -10.32 2.84 -8.09
C ILE A 78 -10.07 4.02 -7.16
N VAL A 79 -8.81 4.29 -6.84
CA VAL A 79 -8.40 5.33 -5.91
C VAL A 79 -7.26 6.13 -6.53
N GLY A 80 -7.45 7.44 -6.66
CA GLY A 80 -6.37 8.37 -6.98
C GLY A 80 -5.74 8.90 -5.70
N ASP A 81 -4.45 9.19 -5.73
CA ASP A 81 -3.77 9.89 -4.65
C ASP A 81 -2.78 10.94 -5.14
N VAL A 82 -2.57 11.96 -4.32
CA VAL A 82 -1.56 12.98 -4.50
C VAL A 82 -0.79 13.08 -3.19
N ALA A 83 0.53 12.96 -3.24
CA ALA A 83 1.39 13.15 -2.08
C ALA A 83 2.41 14.25 -2.31
N TYR A 84 2.61 15.08 -1.29
CA TYR A 84 3.53 16.19 -1.27
C TYR A 84 4.46 16.09 -0.07
N ARG A 85 5.77 16.03 -0.34
CA ARG A 85 6.83 15.90 0.67
C ARG A 85 7.45 17.25 1.01
N LEU A 86 7.40 17.65 2.27
CA LEU A 86 8.10 18.82 2.79
C LEU A 86 9.50 18.40 3.26
N ASN A 87 10.49 18.54 2.38
CA ASN A 87 11.89 18.17 2.65
C ASN A 87 12.51 18.87 3.87
N ARG A 88 11.98 20.02 4.32
CA ARG A 88 12.53 20.73 5.49
C ARG A 88 12.15 20.13 6.84
N ARG A 89 11.13 19.26 6.89
CA ARG A 89 10.58 18.70 8.14
C ARG A 89 10.33 17.20 8.09
N ASP A 90 10.72 16.55 6.99
CA ASP A 90 10.46 15.14 6.70
C ASP A 90 9.00 14.73 6.86
N ILE A 91 8.11 15.66 6.50
CA ILE A 91 6.67 15.45 6.52
C ILE A 91 6.19 15.17 5.10
N THR A 92 5.40 14.12 4.92
CA THR A 92 4.68 13.81 3.69
C THR A 92 3.19 13.92 3.95
N LEU A 93 2.53 14.81 3.20
CA LEU A 93 1.08 14.92 3.16
C LEU A 93 0.58 14.12 1.98
N LYS A 94 -0.34 13.19 2.18
CA LYS A 94 -0.97 12.43 1.11
C LYS A 94 -2.48 12.55 1.19
N LEU A 95 -3.10 12.91 0.09
CA LEU A 95 -4.54 12.94 -0.07
C LEU A 95 -4.92 11.88 -1.08
N SER A 96 -5.75 10.93 -0.68
CA SER A 96 -6.32 9.91 -1.56
C SER A 96 -7.82 10.08 -1.66
N GLY A 97 -8.40 9.77 -2.81
CA GLY A 97 -9.85 9.79 -2.99
C GLY A 97 -10.30 8.89 -4.14
N GLY A 98 -11.51 8.37 -4.02
CA GLY A 98 -12.10 7.53 -5.05
C GLY A 98 -13.11 6.54 -4.50
N GLN A 99 -13.23 5.41 -5.18
CA GLN A 99 -14.06 4.28 -4.82
C GLN A 99 -13.19 3.19 -4.20
N PHE A 100 -13.34 2.99 -2.89
CA PHE A 100 -12.76 1.90 -2.13
C PHE A 100 -13.53 0.59 -2.38
N LEU A 101 -13.01 -0.52 -1.82
CA LEU A 101 -13.70 -1.81 -1.91
C LEU A 101 -15.14 -1.71 -1.37
N TYR A 102 -16.02 -2.57 -1.89
CA TYR A 102 -17.47 -2.57 -1.62
C TYR A 102 -18.23 -1.32 -2.09
N GLY A 103 -17.67 -0.58 -3.06
CA GLY A 103 -18.33 0.60 -3.63
C GLY A 103 -18.35 1.81 -2.68
N ASP A 104 -17.57 1.76 -1.60
CA ASP A 104 -17.52 2.85 -0.63
C ASP A 104 -16.72 4.02 -1.19
N ARG A 105 -17.37 5.17 -1.39
CA ARG A 105 -16.71 6.35 -1.97
C ARG A 105 -16.30 7.30 -0.88
N GLY A 106 -15.09 7.81 -0.97
CA GLY A 106 -14.58 8.74 0.03
C GLY A 106 -13.21 9.28 -0.25
N ALA A 107 -12.66 9.94 0.77
CA ALA A 107 -11.32 10.49 0.78
C ALA A 107 -10.58 10.07 2.05
N ARG A 108 -9.28 9.90 1.93
CA ARG A 108 -8.35 9.62 3.02
C ARG A 108 -7.22 10.62 2.99
N LEU A 109 -6.95 11.27 4.11
CA LEU A 109 -5.82 12.15 4.31
C LEU A 109 -4.83 11.43 5.22
N ASP A 110 -3.60 11.27 4.76
CA ASP A 110 -2.48 10.72 5.51
C ASP A 110 -1.45 11.83 5.76
N PHE A 111 -1.06 11.98 7.02
CA PHE A 111 0.02 12.82 7.49
C PHE A 111 1.15 11.92 7.99
N ILE A 112 2.22 11.80 7.23
CA ILE A 112 3.34 10.90 7.54
C ILE A 112 4.54 11.74 7.92
N ARG A 113 5.10 11.52 9.10
CA ARG A 113 6.38 12.09 9.51
C ARG A 113 7.42 10.99 9.55
N GLN A 114 8.46 11.15 8.75
CA GLN A 114 9.60 10.25 8.72
C GLN A 114 10.65 10.75 9.70
N PHE A 115 11.09 9.89 10.62
CA PHE A 115 12.30 10.08 11.42
C PHE A 115 13.40 9.18 10.85
N SER A 116 14.68 9.44 11.22
CA SER A 116 15.85 8.71 10.67
C SER A 116 15.64 7.19 10.60
N SER A 117 15.01 6.61 11.64
CA SER A 117 14.78 5.16 11.73
C SER A 117 13.32 4.74 11.94
N VAL A 118 12.34 5.65 12.00
CA VAL A 118 10.93 5.29 12.26
C VAL A 118 10.00 6.19 11.48
N ASP A 119 9.01 5.61 10.81
CA ASP A 119 7.95 6.36 10.15
C ASP A 119 6.69 6.33 11.03
N ILE A 120 6.17 7.51 11.39
CA ILE A 120 4.90 7.67 12.11
C ILE A 120 3.91 8.38 11.19
N GLY A 121 2.80 7.74 10.87
CA GLY A 121 1.72 8.33 10.11
C GLY A 121 0.43 8.43 10.90
N LEU A 122 -0.28 9.55 10.75
CA LEU A 122 -1.66 9.72 11.18
C LEU A 122 -2.54 9.72 9.93
N TYR A 123 -3.72 9.13 9.98
CA TYR A 123 -4.66 9.22 8.88
C TYR A 123 -6.09 9.42 9.35
N ALA A 124 -6.84 10.14 8.53
CA ALA A 124 -8.27 10.33 8.69
C ALA A 124 -8.95 9.97 7.37
N THR A 125 -9.96 9.12 7.43
CA THR A 125 -10.71 8.65 6.27
C THR A 125 -12.18 8.99 6.46
N LYS A 126 -12.77 9.63 5.45
CA LYS A 126 -14.18 9.98 5.41
C LYS A 126 -14.78 9.39 4.15
N THR A 127 -15.80 8.57 4.32
CA THR A 127 -16.47 7.85 3.25
C THR A 127 -17.98 7.95 3.39
N THR A 128 -18.70 7.43 2.40
CA THR A 128 -20.15 7.27 2.46
C THR A 128 -20.63 6.40 3.61
N ARG A 129 -19.82 5.43 4.06
CA ARG A 129 -20.20 4.49 5.13
C ARG A 129 -19.83 4.95 6.53
N GLY A 130 -19.01 6.00 6.63
CA GLY A 130 -18.61 6.55 7.92
C GLY A 130 -17.27 7.29 7.88
N SER A 131 -16.84 7.72 9.06
CA SER A 131 -15.55 8.36 9.27
C SER A 131 -14.73 7.53 10.24
N THR A 132 -13.44 7.38 9.95
CA THR A 132 -12.47 6.71 10.81
C THR A 132 -11.18 7.53 10.86
N ALA A 133 -10.45 7.40 11.95
CA ALA A 133 -9.11 7.93 12.08
C ALA A 133 -8.20 6.84 12.60
N GLY A 134 -6.91 6.94 12.36
CA GLY A 134 -5.96 5.96 12.82
C GLY A 134 -4.54 6.48 12.72
N PHE A 135 -3.63 5.62 13.14
CA PHE A 135 -2.21 5.89 13.00
C PHE A 135 -1.50 4.64 12.52
N ASN A 136 -0.42 4.83 11.79
CA ASN A 136 0.47 3.79 11.36
C ASN A 136 1.87 4.08 11.90
N PHE A 137 2.58 3.01 12.25
CA PHE A 137 4.02 3.09 12.48
C PHE A 137 4.71 2.04 11.63
N ALA A 138 5.79 2.44 10.98
CA ALA A 138 6.66 1.53 10.27
C ALA A 138 8.06 1.59 10.87
N ILE A 139 8.52 0.44 11.36
CA ILE A 139 9.82 0.25 11.99
C ILE A 139 10.65 -0.61 11.04
N PRO A 140 11.83 -0.17 10.57
CA PRO A 140 12.68 -0.97 9.73
C PRO A 140 13.21 -2.18 10.51
N ILE A 141 13.16 -3.36 9.90
CA ILE A 141 13.72 -4.59 10.50
C ILE A 141 15.13 -4.81 9.93
N PRO A 142 16.19 -4.71 10.73
CA PRO A 142 17.51 -5.15 10.31
C PRO A 142 17.57 -6.69 10.28
N PRO A 143 18.30 -7.34 9.36
CA PRO A 143 19.06 -6.80 8.23
C PRO A 143 18.25 -6.80 6.93
N GLY A 144 18.03 -5.62 6.31
CA GLY A 144 17.18 -5.49 5.12
C GLY A 144 17.74 -6.17 3.85
N ARG A 145 19.06 -6.17 3.64
CA ARG A 145 19.71 -6.77 2.46
C ARG A 145 20.58 -7.95 2.88
N ILE A 146 20.28 -9.14 2.36
CA ILE A 146 21.06 -10.35 2.65
C ILE A 146 22.07 -10.60 1.53
N VAL A 147 21.65 -10.62 0.26
CA VAL A 147 22.53 -10.89 -0.90
C VAL A 147 22.12 -10.05 -2.11
N GLN A 148 23.09 -9.43 -2.79
CA GLN A 148 22.87 -8.68 -4.03
C GLN A 148 23.85 -9.12 -5.12
N GLY A 149 23.39 -9.93 -6.08
CA GLY A 149 24.09 -10.19 -7.33
C GLY A 149 23.67 -9.23 -8.45
N GLN A 150 24.29 -9.34 -9.63
CA GLN A 150 23.94 -8.51 -10.81
C GLN A 150 22.54 -8.81 -11.37
N ARG A 151 22.04 -10.04 -11.20
CA ARG A 151 20.75 -10.50 -11.76
C ARG A 151 19.71 -10.88 -10.71
N VAL A 152 20.14 -11.22 -9.50
CA VAL A 152 19.27 -11.71 -8.42
C VAL A 152 19.59 -10.98 -7.14
N ARG A 153 18.55 -10.55 -6.43
CA ARG A 153 18.67 -9.82 -5.15
C ARG A 153 17.76 -10.48 -4.11
N LEU A 154 18.36 -10.93 -3.02
CA LEU A 154 17.65 -11.48 -1.86
C LEU A 154 17.55 -10.41 -0.78
N ARG A 155 16.31 -10.11 -0.38
CA ARG A 155 15.97 -9.12 0.64
C ARG A 155 14.98 -9.71 1.62
N THR A 156 15.13 -9.38 2.90
CA THR A 156 14.10 -9.62 3.91
C THR A 156 13.03 -8.55 3.82
N SER A 157 11.95 -8.71 4.59
CA SER A 157 11.02 -7.60 4.80
C SER A 157 11.76 -6.46 5.49
N GLU A 158 11.95 -5.35 4.78
CA GLU A 158 12.74 -4.22 5.26
C GLU A 158 11.99 -3.40 6.35
N GLU A 159 10.67 -3.58 6.52
CA GLU A 159 9.85 -2.82 7.49
C GLU A 159 8.72 -3.65 8.15
N PHE A 160 8.63 -3.56 9.47
CA PHE A 160 7.45 -3.92 10.25
C PHE A 160 6.46 -2.75 10.23
N ARG A 161 5.35 -2.90 9.50
CA ARG A 161 4.28 -1.90 9.47
C ARG A 161 3.11 -2.34 10.35
N TRP A 162 2.79 -1.52 11.34
CA TRP A 162 1.57 -1.65 12.10
C TRP A 162 0.63 -0.49 11.79
N GLU A 163 -0.66 -0.80 11.70
CA GLU A 163 -1.70 0.18 11.46
C GLU A 163 -2.79 -0.04 12.51
N TYR A 164 -3.08 1.01 13.28
CA TYR A 164 -4.17 1.07 14.23
C TYR A 164 -5.26 1.96 13.68
N THR A 165 -6.43 1.36 13.46
CA THR A 165 -7.63 2.06 13.00
C THR A 165 -8.59 2.23 14.18
N TYR A 166 -8.86 3.48 14.55
CA TYR A 166 -9.96 3.80 15.45
C TYR A 166 -11.28 3.85 14.65
N ASN A 167 -12.07 2.80 14.80
CA ASN A 167 -13.40 2.72 14.19
C ASN A 167 -14.44 3.37 15.11
N GLY A 168 -14.70 4.66 14.91
CA GLY A 168 -15.73 5.37 15.67
C GLY A 168 -17.17 4.88 15.42
N SER A 169 -17.41 4.14 14.33
CA SER A 169 -18.75 3.66 13.91
C SER A 169 -18.87 2.15 13.70
N GLY A 170 -17.85 1.34 14.03
CA GLY A 170 -17.89 -0.12 13.88
C GLY A 170 -17.95 -0.67 12.43
N ALA A 171 -17.93 0.20 11.41
CA ALA A 171 -17.95 -0.20 10.00
C ALA A 171 -16.53 -0.29 9.40
N ASN A 172 -16.32 -1.23 8.48
CA ASN A 172 -15.10 -1.34 7.65
C ASN A 172 -15.04 -0.15 6.66
N VAL A 173 -14.52 0.99 7.11
CA VAL A 173 -14.45 2.24 6.34
C VAL A 173 -13.13 2.32 5.57
N GLY A 174 -13.20 2.58 4.25
CA GLY A 174 -12.00 2.85 3.44
C GLY A 174 -11.05 1.66 3.27
N TYR A 175 -11.60 0.44 3.25
CA TYR A 175 -10.82 -0.79 3.14
C TYR A 175 -10.08 -0.88 1.79
N ARG A 176 -8.78 -1.16 1.84
CA ARG A 176 -7.91 -1.40 0.68
C ARG A 176 -7.30 -2.79 0.73
N ILE A 177 -7.02 -3.35 -0.43
CA ILE A 177 -6.32 -4.64 -0.53
C ILE A 177 -4.89 -4.46 -0.04
N LYS A 178 -4.52 -5.27 0.97
CA LYS A 178 -3.12 -5.41 1.39
C LYS A 178 -2.43 -6.43 0.49
N ALA A 179 -1.96 -6.01 -0.68
CA ALA A 179 -0.93 -6.74 -1.40
C ALA A 179 0.41 -6.36 -0.77
N GLY A 180 1.14 -7.33 -0.21
CA GLY A 180 2.28 -7.15 0.71
C GLY A 180 3.04 -5.83 0.64
N ASN A 181 3.52 -5.44 -0.55
CA ASN A 181 4.24 -4.18 -0.76
C ASN A 181 3.38 -3.20 -1.58
N GLN A 182 2.99 -2.08 -1.00
CA GLN A 182 2.37 -0.97 -1.74
C GLN A 182 3.45 -0.21 -2.52
N LEU A 183 3.18 0.11 -3.79
CA LEU A 183 4.09 0.83 -4.69
C LEU A 183 4.62 2.14 -4.09
N ASP A 184 3.75 2.86 -3.40
CA ASP A 184 4.09 4.11 -2.70
C ASP A 184 5.10 3.90 -1.56
N ALA A 185 5.00 2.79 -0.83
CA ALA A 185 5.96 2.45 0.24
C ALA A 185 7.33 2.06 -0.35
N LEU A 186 7.34 1.27 -1.44
CA LEU A 186 8.56 0.91 -2.14
C LEU A 186 9.28 2.15 -2.68
N LEU A 187 8.57 3.06 -3.34
CA LEU A 187 9.18 4.24 -3.96
C LEU A 187 9.70 5.26 -2.94
N ARG A 188 9.09 5.36 -1.75
CA ARG A 188 9.59 6.23 -0.68
C ARG A 188 11.01 5.86 -0.23
N GLN A 189 11.34 4.56 -0.19
CA GLN A 189 12.65 4.06 0.21
C GLN A 189 13.76 4.40 -0.81
N TYR A 190 13.40 4.65 -2.08
CA TYR A 190 14.35 5.02 -3.13
C TYR A 190 14.47 6.54 -3.33
N HIS A 191 13.75 7.35 -2.55
CA HIS A 191 13.81 8.80 -2.69
C HIS A 191 15.17 9.34 -2.19
N LEU A 192 15.82 10.20 -2.99
CA LEU A 192 17.19 10.67 -2.77
C LEU A 192 17.41 11.30 -1.38
N GLY A 193 16.40 12.01 -0.86
CA GLY A 193 16.44 12.59 0.48
C GLY A 193 16.56 11.55 1.62
N TYR A 194 15.97 10.36 1.46
CA TYR A 194 16.11 9.28 2.44
C TYR A 194 17.52 8.67 2.39
N LEU A 195 18.02 8.40 1.18
CA LEU A 195 19.36 7.83 0.97
C LEU A 195 20.48 8.76 1.47
N SER A 196 20.32 10.08 1.34
CA SER A 196 21.30 11.05 1.82
C SER A 196 21.38 11.14 3.35
N HIS A 197 20.30 10.82 4.05
CA HIS A 197 20.27 10.80 5.52
C HIS A 197 20.88 9.50 6.07
N GLN A 198 20.64 8.35 5.43
CA GLN A 198 21.27 7.07 5.79
C GLN A 198 22.79 6.99 5.53
N LEU A 199 23.32 7.78 4.58
CA LEU A 199 24.74 7.80 4.25
C LEU A 199 25.57 8.78 5.10
N ARG A 200 24.92 9.56 5.98
CA ARG A 200 25.57 10.54 6.86
C ARG A 200 25.69 10.08 8.32
N GLU A 201 25.15 8.92 8.65
CA GLU A 201 25.38 8.19 9.91
C GLU A 201 26.38 7.06 9.66
#